data_AF-A0A090RSA6-F1
#
_entry.id   AF-A0A090RSA6-F1
#
_cell.length_a   1.000
_cell.length_b   1.000
_cell.length_c   1.000
_cell.angle_alpha   90.00
_cell.angle_beta   90.00
_cell.angle_gamma   90.00
#
_symmetry.space_group_name_H-M   'P 1'
#
loop_
_entity.id
_entity.type
_entity.pdbx_description
1 polymer ?
#
loop_
_entity_poly.entity_id
_entity_poly.type
_entity_poly.pdbx_seq_one_letter_code
_entity_poly.pdbx_strand_id
1 'polypeptide(L)'
;MKKILLGLAVASLMAGVAQASTQVITSSSNELLQDPQFTEFRSNKGKSDFWRKEADNKNGKGDVGSSKDTAFDDEGSVRIRFRNATDDFSATPGVSQEVAGLKPNTDYTLSFYYNDKKGDNSPSQLLAGVLGANGKTLKEKSIHVKDLSDSLKVQ
;
A
#
# COMPACT_ATOMS: atom_id res chain seq x y z
N MET A 1 24.75 6.54 -3.67
CA MET A 1 23.48 6.00 -4.22
C MET A 1 22.40 6.23 -3.18
N LYS A 2 21.33 6.98 -3.50
CA LYS A 2 20.24 7.26 -2.56
C LYS A 2 19.18 6.18 -2.73
N LYS A 3 18.92 5.43 -1.66
CA LYS A 3 17.88 4.39 -1.56
C LYS A 3 16.56 5.04 -1.15
N ILE A 4 15.40 4.52 -1.50
CA ILE A 4 14.10 5.05 -1.02
C ILE A 4 13.24 3.84 -0.67
N LEU A 5 12.60 3.88 0.50
CA LEU A 5 11.75 2.84 1.06
C LEU A 5 10.28 3.22 0.81
N LEU A 6 9.59 2.47 -0.05
CA LEU A 6 8.15 2.65 -0.23
C LEU A 6 7.42 1.91 0.90
N GLY A 7 6.48 2.55 1.61
CA GLY A 7 5.77 1.95 2.73
C GLY A 7 4.27 2.23 2.68
N LEU A 8 3.45 1.18 2.79
CA LEU A 8 2.02 1.30 3.11
C LEU A 8 1.82 0.93 4.58
N ALA A 9 1.20 1.81 5.36
CA ALA A 9 0.84 1.70 6.79
C ALA A 9 -0.64 2.11 6.98
N VAL A 10 -1.11 2.58 8.13
CA VAL A 10 -2.47 3.14 8.37
C VAL A 10 -2.37 4.33 9.33
N ALA A 11 -3.03 5.48 9.09
CA ALA A 11 -3.10 6.62 10.03
C ALA A 11 -4.39 7.43 9.85
N SER A 12 -4.85 8.20 10.83
CA SER A 12 -6.10 9.00 10.76
C SER A 12 -5.91 10.48 11.10
N LEU A 13 -6.31 11.41 10.21
CA LEU A 13 -6.71 12.81 10.50
C LEU A 13 -7.10 13.63 9.23
N MET A 14 -7.79 14.76 9.46
CA MET A 14 -8.74 15.47 8.59
C MET A 14 -8.19 16.50 7.58
N ALA A 15 -9.04 16.73 6.57
CA ALA A 15 -9.27 17.96 5.78
C ALA A 15 -8.49 18.20 4.45
N GLY A 16 -9.23 17.97 3.34
CA GLY A 16 -9.50 18.92 2.25
C GLY A 16 -8.40 19.24 1.24
N VAL A 17 -8.59 18.90 -0.05
CA VAL A 17 -7.96 19.58 -1.20
C VAL A 17 -8.79 19.50 -2.48
N ALA A 18 -8.63 20.52 -3.33
CA ALA A 18 -9.15 20.67 -4.69
C ALA A 18 -8.49 19.70 -5.70
N GLN A 19 -9.20 19.44 -6.81
CA GLN A 19 -8.93 18.36 -7.76
C GLN A 19 -8.36 18.90 -9.08
N ALA A 20 -7.25 18.32 -9.54
CA ALA A 20 -6.79 18.41 -10.93
C ALA A 20 -6.62 16.98 -11.48
N SER A 21 -7.19 16.73 -12.64
CA SER A 21 -7.23 15.42 -13.31
C SER A 21 -5.93 15.13 -14.04
N THR A 22 -5.44 13.90 -13.93
CA THR A 22 -4.34 13.41 -14.79
C THR A 22 -4.63 11.98 -15.20
N GLN A 23 -4.66 11.75 -16.51
CA GLN A 23 -4.82 10.45 -17.14
C GLN A 23 -3.58 9.58 -16.90
N VAL A 24 -3.78 8.34 -16.50
CA VAL A 24 -2.70 7.37 -16.26
C VAL A 24 -2.41 6.61 -17.56
N ILE A 25 -1.23 6.85 -18.13
CA ILE A 25 -0.67 6.03 -19.23
C ILE A 25 0.01 4.82 -18.59
N THR A 26 -0.47 3.60 -18.90
CA THR A 26 0.19 2.34 -18.54
C THR A 26 1.29 2.04 -19.57
N SER A 27 2.56 2.16 -19.17
CA SER A 27 3.69 1.68 -19.96
C SER A 27 4.36 0.48 -19.27
N SER A 28 4.49 -0.58 -20.04
CA SER A 28 5.19 -1.82 -19.70
C SER A 28 6.72 -1.62 -19.71
N SER A 29 7.38 -2.21 -18.72
CA SER A 29 8.83 -2.51 -18.63
C SER A 29 9.83 -1.37 -18.38
N ASN A 30 9.67 -0.68 -17.25
CA ASN A 30 10.80 -0.20 -16.45
C ASN A 30 10.41 -0.38 -14.98
N GLU A 31 10.31 -1.64 -14.55
CA GLU A 31 9.66 -2.00 -13.28
C GLU A 31 10.53 -1.61 -12.08
N LEU A 32 10.36 -0.35 -11.66
CA LEU A 32 10.89 0.18 -10.40
C LEU A 32 10.46 -0.65 -9.19
N LEU A 33 9.32 -1.36 -9.30
CA LEU A 33 8.78 -2.27 -8.31
C LEU A 33 8.87 -3.70 -8.82
N GLN A 34 9.39 -4.58 -7.99
CA GLN A 34 9.32 -6.03 -8.17
C GLN A 34 8.04 -6.58 -7.55
N ASP A 35 7.44 -7.60 -8.17
CA ASP A 35 6.14 -8.18 -7.78
C ASP A 35 5.05 -7.12 -7.51
N PRO A 36 4.77 -6.20 -8.46
CA PRO A 36 3.85 -5.08 -8.24
C PRO A 36 2.39 -5.52 -8.01
N GLN A 37 2.03 -6.76 -8.40
CA GLN A 37 0.70 -7.33 -8.23
C GLN A 37 0.60 -8.31 -7.04
N PHE A 38 1.69 -8.56 -6.30
CA PHE A 38 1.75 -9.53 -5.21
C PHE A 38 1.40 -10.97 -5.63
N THR A 39 1.60 -11.33 -6.90
CA THR A 39 1.35 -12.68 -7.42
C THR A 39 2.42 -13.65 -6.91
N GLU A 40 3.68 -13.22 -6.86
CA GLU A 40 4.75 -14.02 -6.27
C GLU A 40 4.56 -14.15 -4.76
N PHE A 41 4.31 -13.02 -4.07
CA PHE A 41 4.00 -13.02 -2.64
C PHE A 41 2.87 -13.99 -2.29
N ARG A 42 1.83 -14.05 -3.15
CA ARG A 42 0.73 -15.02 -3.02
C ARG A 42 1.17 -16.46 -3.26
N SER A 43 1.86 -16.72 -4.36
CA SER A 43 2.33 -18.08 -4.71
C SER A 43 3.24 -18.66 -3.61
N ASN A 44 4.04 -17.81 -2.97
CA ASN A 44 4.94 -18.17 -1.89
C ASN A 44 4.32 -18.01 -0.49
N LYS A 45 2.99 -18.10 -0.40
CA LYS A 45 2.22 -18.15 0.86
C LYS A 45 2.51 -16.97 1.81
N GLY A 46 2.64 -15.77 1.26
CA GLY A 46 2.90 -14.53 2.00
C GLY A 46 4.36 -14.32 2.39
N LYS A 47 5.29 -14.90 1.62
CA LYS A 47 6.74 -14.63 1.68
C LYS A 47 7.16 -13.98 0.37
N SER A 48 8.18 -13.12 0.39
CA SER A 48 8.73 -12.48 -0.80
C SER A 48 10.17 -12.07 -0.51
N ASP A 49 10.99 -12.09 -1.55
CA ASP A 49 12.36 -11.54 -1.52
C ASP A 49 12.36 -10.01 -1.74
N PHE A 50 11.23 -9.44 -2.19
CA PHE A 50 11.09 -8.03 -2.55
C PHE A 50 10.27 -7.24 -1.53
N TRP A 51 9.15 -7.80 -1.08
CA TRP A 51 8.25 -7.17 -0.13
C TRP A 51 8.60 -7.57 1.31
N ARG A 52 9.10 -6.61 2.07
CA ARG A 52 9.29 -6.78 3.52
C ARG A 52 7.98 -6.56 4.24
N LYS A 53 7.62 -7.49 5.12
CA LYS A 53 6.46 -7.38 6.00
C LYS A 53 6.82 -6.60 7.25
N GLU A 54 6.01 -5.61 7.57
CA GLU A 54 6.04 -4.88 8.82
C GLU A 54 4.85 -5.35 9.64
N ALA A 55 4.99 -6.41 10.43
CA ALA A 55 3.91 -6.92 11.28
C ALA A 55 4.45 -7.88 12.34
N ASP A 56 3.80 -7.91 13.49
CA ASP A 56 4.10 -8.88 14.55
C ASP A 56 2.81 -9.41 15.19
N ASN A 57 2.19 -10.35 14.48
CA ASN A 57 0.93 -10.92 14.90
C ASN A 57 1.03 -11.68 16.24
N LYS A 58 2.19 -12.24 16.58
CA LYS A 58 2.36 -12.99 17.84
C LYS A 58 2.20 -12.06 19.04
N ASN A 59 2.59 -10.80 18.88
CA ASN A 59 2.49 -9.77 19.91
C ASN A 59 1.32 -8.80 19.64
N GLY A 60 0.33 -9.20 18.83
CA GLY A 60 -0.87 -8.39 18.57
C GLY A 60 -0.66 -7.15 17.70
N LYS A 61 0.49 -6.99 17.03
CA LYS A 61 0.81 -5.82 16.19
C LYS A 61 0.42 -6.04 14.71
N GLY A 62 -0.72 -6.68 14.51
CA GLY A 62 -1.31 -6.94 13.19
C GLY A 62 -0.68 -8.11 12.41
N ASP A 63 -1.33 -8.44 11.29
CA ASP A 63 -1.04 -9.56 10.40
C ASP A 63 -0.93 -9.07 8.96
N VAL A 64 0.10 -9.56 8.27
CA VAL A 64 0.32 -9.34 6.84
C VAL A 64 0.44 -10.71 6.18
N GLY A 65 -0.58 -11.05 5.39
CA GLY A 65 -0.68 -12.33 4.70
C GLY A 65 -1.10 -12.17 3.24
N SER A 66 -1.08 -13.27 2.48
CA SER A 66 -1.54 -13.27 1.09
C SER A 66 -3.06 -13.45 0.98
N SER A 67 -3.68 -12.87 -0.05
CA SER A 67 -5.07 -13.19 -0.47
C SER A 67 -5.12 -13.56 -1.95
N LYS A 68 -6.21 -14.25 -2.33
CA LYS A 68 -6.55 -14.53 -3.73
C LYS A 68 -7.37 -13.41 -4.39
N ASP A 69 -7.82 -12.44 -3.60
CA ASP A 69 -8.47 -11.25 -4.13
C ASP A 69 -7.48 -10.56 -5.08
N THR A 70 -7.93 -10.12 -6.24
CA THR A 70 -7.08 -9.47 -7.25
C THR A 70 -7.86 -8.36 -7.96
N ALA A 71 -7.14 -7.33 -8.40
CA ALA A 71 -7.66 -6.30 -9.29
C ALA A 71 -7.29 -6.58 -10.76
N PHE A 72 -6.59 -7.69 -11.00
CA PHE A 72 -6.03 -8.12 -12.28
C PHE A 72 -6.47 -9.56 -12.58
N ASP A 73 -6.02 -10.12 -13.70
CA ASP A 73 -6.38 -11.49 -14.08
C ASP A 73 -5.69 -12.55 -13.19
N ASP A 74 -4.43 -12.32 -12.82
CA ASP A 74 -3.67 -13.25 -11.98
C ASP A 74 -4.03 -13.11 -10.48
N GLU A 75 -4.07 -14.23 -9.76
CA GLU A 75 -4.34 -14.24 -8.32
C GLU A 75 -3.17 -13.61 -7.53
N GLY A 76 -3.43 -12.50 -6.84
CA GLY A 76 -2.44 -11.88 -5.98
C GLY A 76 -2.94 -10.63 -5.28
N SER A 77 -2.75 -10.60 -3.95
CA SER A 77 -2.79 -9.36 -3.16
C SER A 77 -2.18 -9.60 -1.78
N VAL A 78 -1.80 -8.49 -1.15
CA VAL A 78 -1.50 -8.45 0.28
C VAL A 78 -2.77 -8.14 1.08
N ARG A 79 -2.98 -8.91 2.16
CA ARG A 79 -4.04 -8.67 3.15
C ARG A 79 -3.40 -8.25 4.45
N ILE A 80 -3.78 -7.05 4.90
CA ILE A 80 -3.35 -6.44 6.14
C ILE A 80 -4.55 -6.41 7.09
N ARG A 81 -4.37 -6.82 8.35
CA ARG A 81 -5.48 -6.86 9.34
C ARG A 81 -4.98 -6.96 10.77
N PHE A 82 -5.85 -6.62 11.71
CA PHE A 82 -5.80 -7.12 13.09
C PHE A 82 -6.69 -8.36 13.20
N ARG A 83 -6.24 -9.38 13.93
CA ARG A 83 -6.95 -10.67 14.06
C ARG A 83 -7.79 -10.77 15.32
N ASN A 84 -7.42 -10.06 16.39
CA ASN A 84 -8.08 -10.19 17.68
C ASN A 84 -8.58 -8.83 18.18
N ALA A 85 -9.61 -8.86 19.02
CA ALA A 85 -10.15 -7.65 19.66
C ALA A 85 -9.18 -7.00 20.66
N THR A 86 -8.16 -7.74 21.10
CA THR A 86 -7.11 -7.30 22.04
C THR A 86 -5.80 -6.92 21.35
N ASP A 87 -5.79 -6.88 20.02
CA ASP A 87 -4.61 -6.46 19.27
C ASP A 87 -4.29 -4.98 19.55
N ASP A 88 -3.04 -4.60 19.36
CA ASP A 88 -2.58 -3.21 19.48
C ASP A 88 -2.97 -2.42 18.23
N PHE A 89 -4.14 -1.78 18.26
CA PHE A 89 -4.64 -0.97 17.17
C PHE A 89 -3.85 0.33 16.92
N SER A 90 -2.83 0.63 17.74
CA SER A 90 -1.88 1.72 17.45
C SER A 90 -0.73 1.28 16.53
N ALA A 91 -0.55 -0.03 16.34
CA ALA A 91 0.44 -0.55 15.40
C ALA A 91 0.05 -0.27 13.94
N THR A 92 1.04 -0.26 13.04
CA THR A 92 0.87 0.02 11.62
C THR A 92 1.33 -1.15 10.76
N PRO A 93 0.63 -2.30 10.80
CA PRO A 93 1.01 -3.45 10.00
C PRO A 93 0.97 -3.12 8.50
N GLY A 94 1.91 -3.64 7.72
CA GLY A 94 2.01 -3.31 6.31
C GLY A 94 3.11 -4.01 5.54
N VAL A 95 3.38 -3.51 4.34
CA VAL A 95 4.48 -3.97 3.48
C VAL A 95 5.28 -2.80 2.95
N SER A 96 6.56 -3.06 2.70
CA SER A 96 7.46 -2.09 2.10
C SER A 96 8.43 -2.74 1.12
N GLN A 97 8.91 -1.96 0.15
CA GLN A 97 9.93 -2.36 -0.82
C GLN A 97 10.93 -1.23 -1.01
N GLU A 98 12.22 -1.56 -1.14
CA GLU A 98 13.23 -0.59 -1.55
C GLU A 98 13.14 -0.38 -3.06
N VAL A 99 12.95 0.86 -3.50
CA VAL A 99 12.91 1.23 -4.92
C VAL A 99 14.25 1.83 -5.32
N ALA A 100 14.91 1.20 -6.30
CA ALA A 100 16.19 1.65 -6.86
C ALA A 100 16.00 2.27 -8.25
N GLY A 101 17.01 2.98 -8.75
CA GLY A 101 17.02 3.50 -10.12
C GLY A 101 16.18 4.76 -10.36
N LEU A 102 15.69 5.41 -9.30
CA LEU A 102 14.97 6.69 -9.41
C LEU A 102 15.91 7.78 -9.96
N LYS A 103 15.47 8.44 -11.04
CA LYS A 103 16.20 9.51 -11.70
C LYS A 103 16.02 10.83 -10.93
N PRO A 104 17.06 11.65 -10.80
CA PRO A 104 16.93 12.97 -10.18
C PRO A 104 16.00 13.86 -11.02
N ASN A 105 15.32 14.81 -10.36
CA ASN A 105 14.41 15.78 -10.98
C ASN A 105 13.34 15.13 -11.88
N THR A 106 12.89 13.93 -11.50
CA THR A 106 11.85 13.19 -12.21
C THR A 106 10.68 12.98 -11.26
N ASP A 107 9.48 13.34 -11.72
CA ASP A 107 8.25 13.10 -10.98
C ASP A 107 7.83 11.64 -11.11
N TYR A 108 7.38 11.07 -9.99
CA TYR A 108 6.92 9.68 -9.91
C TYR A 108 5.52 9.64 -9.31
N THR A 109 4.69 8.74 -9.83
CA THR A 109 3.36 8.44 -9.29
C THR A 109 3.35 7.05 -8.68
N LEU A 110 2.91 6.95 -7.43
CA LEU A 110 2.58 5.68 -6.80
C LEU A 110 1.11 5.37 -7.05
N SER A 111 0.84 4.20 -7.64
CA SER A 111 -0.51 3.70 -7.91
C SER A 111 -0.68 2.29 -7.34
N PHE A 112 -1.84 2.00 -6.78
CA PHE A 112 -2.22 0.69 -6.25
C PHE A 112 -3.74 0.58 -6.19
N TYR A 113 -4.23 -0.66 -6.12
CA TYR A 113 -5.63 -0.95 -5.83
C TYR A 113 -5.78 -1.25 -4.34
N TYR A 114 -6.82 -0.69 -3.73
CA TYR A 114 -7.16 -0.90 -2.32
C TYR A 114 -8.59 -1.38 -2.20
N ASN A 115 -8.80 -2.38 -1.35
CA ASN A 115 -10.12 -2.94 -1.05
C ASN A 115 -10.26 -3.11 0.46
N ASP A 116 -11.34 -2.55 1.02
CA ASP A 116 -11.78 -2.82 2.37
C ASP A 116 -13.23 -3.31 2.34
N LYS A 117 -13.42 -4.58 2.71
CA LYS A 117 -14.73 -5.25 2.69
C LYS A 117 -15.71 -4.69 3.74
N LYS A 118 -15.25 -3.90 4.71
CA LYS A 118 -16.12 -3.21 5.68
C LYS A 118 -16.73 -1.93 5.12
N GLY A 119 -16.25 -1.44 3.97
CA GLY A 119 -16.76 -0.25 3.31
C GLY A 119 -16.69 0.99 4.22
N ASP A 120 -17.67 1.89 4.07
CA ASP A 120 -17.69 3.19 4.72
C ASP A 120 -17.66 3.15 6.26
N ASN A 121 -18.06 2.03 6.84
CA ASN A 121 -18.07 1.80 8.29
C ASN A 121 -16.76 1.19 8.81
N SER A 122 -15.72 1.08 7.97
CA SER A 122 -14.44 0.55 8.42
C SER A 122 -13.82 1.47 9.49
N PRO A 123 -13.31 0.92 10.60
CA PRO A 123 -12.50 1.68 11.53
C PRO A 123 -11.05 1.86 11.03
N SER A 124 -10.71 1.31 9.86
CA SER A 124 -9.35 1.26 9.33
C SER A 124 -9.19 2.20 8.14
N GLN A 125 -7.98 2.74 7.99
CA GLN A 125 -7.54 3.50 6.82
C GLN A 125 -6.33 2.81 6.22
N LEU A 126 -5.81 3.31 5.11
CA LEU A 126 -4.53 2.92 4.53
C LEU A 126 -3.65 4.16 4.42
N LEU A 127 -2.55 4.20 5.15
CA LEU A 127 -1.41 5.07 4.91
C LEU A 127 -0.66 4.50 3.70
N ALA A 128 -0.46 5.29 2.66
CA ALA A 128 0.43 4.95 1.57
C ALA A 128 1.48 6.05 1.47
N GLY A 129 2.75 5.68 1.32
CA GLY A 129 3.82 6.66 1.37
C GLY A 129 5.17 6.18 0.90
N VAL A 130 6.10 7.12 0.98
CA VAL A 130 7.47 7.02 0.52
C VAL A 130 8.37 7.57 1.62
N LEU A 131 9.37 6.78 2.01
CA LEU A 131 10.42 7.12 2.95
C LEU A 131 11.75 7.27 2.19
N GLY A 132 12.57 8.26 2.54
CA GLY A 132 13.90 8.41 1.98
C GLY A 132 14.88 7.32 2.48
N ALA A 133 16.09 7.32 1.94
CA ALA A 133 17.17 6.38 2.32
C ALA A 133 17.47 6.35 3.82
N ASN A 134 17.23 7.48 4.46
CA ASN A 134 17.43 7.73 5.89
C ASN A 134 16.21 7.35 6.74
N GLY A 135 15.20 6.69 6.16
CA GLY A 135 13.96 6.32 6.84
C GLY A 135 12.98 7.48 7.08
N LYS A 136 13.29 8.71 6.64
CA LYS A 136 12.40 9.86 6.82
C LYS A 136 11.26 9.84 5.82
N THR A 137 10.02 10.06 6.26
CA THR A 137 8.89 10.27 5.35
C THR A 137 9.13 11.43 4.39
N LEU A 138 9.05 11.14 3.10
CA LEU A 138 9.06 12.14 2.03
C LEU A 138 7.63 12.58 1.70
N LYS A 139 6.71 11.61 1.60
CA LYS A 139 5.30 11.83 1.34
C LYS A 139 4.49 10.66 1.90
N GLU A 140 3.34 10.96 2.47
CA GLU A 140 2.37 9.95 2.89
C GLU A 140 0.95 10.48 2.68
N LYS A 141 -0.01 9.57 2.58
CA LYS A 141 -1.43 9.86 2.48
C LYS A 141 -2.21 8.78 3.22
N SER A 142 -3.10 9.19 4.12
CA SER A 142 -4.13 8.31 4.66
C SER A 142 -5.33 8.25 3.71
N ILE A 143 -5.86 7.05 3.52
CA ILE A 143 -6.95 6.75 2.59
C ILE A 143 -7.97 5.89 3.32
N HIS A 144 -9.18 6.41 3.52
CA HIS A 144 -10.32 5.58 3.88
C HIS A 144 -10.99 5.04 2.61
N VAL A 145 -11.64 3.87 2.68
CA VAL A 145 -12.31 3.30 1.49
C VAL A 145 -13.43 4.20 0.94
N LYS A 146 -14.12 4.93 1.82
CA LYS A 146 -15.10 5.98 1.45
C LYS A 146 -14.50 7.10 0.58
N ASP A 147 -13.19 7.35 0.70
CA ASP A 147 -12.50 8.38 -0.08
C ASP A 147 -12.23 7.89 -1.53
N LEU A 148 -12.47 6.60 -1.81
CA LEU A 148 -12.35 5.99 -3.14
C LEU A 148 -13.69 5.89 -3.89
N SER A 149 -14.83 5.89 -3.19
CA SER A 149 -16.15 5.86 -3.83
C SER A 149 -16.50 7.16 -4.57
N ASP A 150 -15.86 8.27 -4.19
CA ASP A 150 -15.95 9.54 -4.92
C ASP A 150 -15.01 9.59 -6.15
N SER A 151 -14.16 8.58 -6.35
CA SER A 151 -13.09 8.64 -7.34
C SER A 151 -13.39 7.98 -8.69
N LEU A 152 -14.66 8.00 -9.15
CA LEU A 152 -15.15 7.84 -10.55
C LEU A 152 -16.51 7.11 -10.59
N LYS A 153 -17.62 7.84 -10.47
CA LYS A 153 -18.81 7.51 -11.26
C LYS A 153 -18.61 8.14 -12.64
N VAL A 154 -17.85 7.47 -13.51
CA VAL A 154 -17.96 7.76 -14.95
C VAL A 154 -19.34 7.25 -15.37
N GLN A 155 -20.23 8.18 -15.70
CA GLN A 155 -21.44 7.89 -16.47
C GLN A 155 -21.06 7.58 -17.92
#